data_AF-A0AAN7N646-F1
#
_entry.id   AF-A0AAN7N646-F1
#
_cell.length_a   1.000
_cell.length_b   1.000
_cell.length_c   1.000
_cell.angle_alpha   90.00
_cell.angle_beta   90.00
_cell.angle_gamma   90.00
#
_symmetry.space_group_name_H-M   'P 1'
#
loop_
_entity.id
_entity.type
_entity.pdbx_description
1 polymer ?
#
loop_
_entity_poly.entity_id
_entity_poly.type
_entity_poly.pdbx_seq_one_letter_code
_entity_poly.pdbx_strand_id
1 'polypeptide(L)' 'MTTDNGISMATACPDPNFFDFEDYFPSMMVNLGAEGFVGELCRGFQLLMDSEKGLITFNSLKRNIHVLGLEDVLGDD' A
#
# COMPACT_ATOMS: atom_id res chain seq x y z
N MET A 1 27.15 -26.07 -27.42
CA MET A 1 26.86 -24.71 -27.92
C MET A 1 25.96 -24.05 -26.89
N THR A 2 26.46 -22.97 -26.26
CA THR A 2 25.79 -22.06 -25.31
C THR A 2 24.61 -21.35 -25.99
N THR A 3 23.57 -20.84 -25.33
CA THR A 3 23.44 -20.00 -24.11
C THR A 3 22.30 -20.50 -23.21
N ASP A 4 22.45 -20.61 -21.89
CA ASP A 4 22.19 -19.55 -20.89
C ASP A 4 20.85 -18.82 -21.11
N ASN A 5 19.86 -19.19 -20.30
CA ASN A 5 19.00 -18.25 -19.59
C ASN A 5 18.58 -18.93 -18.29
N GLY A 6 19.52 -18.97 -17.35
CA GLY A 6 19.35 -19.54 -16.01
C GLY A 6 18.46 -18.68 -15.11
N ILE A 7 17.17 -18.53 -15.43
CA ILE A 7 16.18 -18.14 -14.42
C ILE A 7 15.52 -19.42 -13.92
N SER A 8 16.19 -20.04 -12.96
CA SER A 8 15.53 -20.90 -12.00
C SER A 8 14.44 -20.05 -11.33
N MET A 9 13.18 -20.38 -11.54
CA MET A 9 12.10 -20.00 -10.62
C MET A 9 12.38 -20.73 -9.31
N ALA A 10 13.40 -20.28 -8.58
CA ALA A 10 13.53 -20.58 -7.19
C ALA A 10 12.25 -20.05 -6.57
N THR A 11 11.37 -20.97 -6.16
CA THR A 11 10.39 -20.69 -5.13
C THR A 11 11.16 -20.01 -4.01
N ALA A 12 11.06 -18.68 -3.95
CA ALA A 12 11.52 -17.96 -2.79
C ALA A 12 10.79 -18.62 -1.63
N CYS A 13 11.53 -19.18 -0.68
CA CYS A 13 10.96 -19.49 0.62
C CYS A 13 10.16 -18.26 1.02
N PRO A 14 8.83 -18.34 1.23
CA PRO A 14 8.09 -17.17 1.65
C PRO A 14 8.71 -16.74 2.96
N ASP A 15 9.34 -15.57 2.96
CA ASP A 15 9.72 -14.92 4.19
C ASP A 15 8.45 -14.90 5.06
N PRO A 16 8.49 -15.37 6.30
CA PRO A 16 7.29 -15.44 7.15
C PRO A 16 6.69 -14.05 7.44
N ASN A 17 7.40 -12.98 7.07
CA ASN A 17 6.96 -11.58 7.13
C ASN A 17 6.65 -10.97 5.75
N PHE A 18 6.57 -11.76 4.68
CA PHE A 18 6.10 -11.27 3.39
C PHE A 18 4.59 -11.09 3.47
N PHE A 19 4.15 -9.89 3.85
CA PHE A 19 2.76 -9.47 3.65
C PHE A 19 2.48 -9.50 2.15
N ASP A 20 1.79 -10.54 1.69
CA ASP A 20 1.27 -10.59 0.32
C ASP A 20 0.37 -9.36 0.13
N PHE A 21 0.74 -8.50 -0.83
CA PHE A 21 -0.12 -7.39 -1.22
C PHE A 21 -1.34 -7.94 -1.97
N GLU A 22 -2.51 -7.78 -1.38
CA GLU A 22 -3.77 -8.09 -2.06
C GLU A 22 -4.26 -6.87 -2.84
N ASP A 23 -4.37 -7.02 -4.16
CA ASP A 23 -4.85 -5.96 -5.04
C ASP A 23 -6.38 -5.87 -5.05
N TYR A 24 -6.90 -4.92 -4.28
CA TYR A 24 -8.32 -4.63 -4.23
C TYR A 24 -8.80 -3.69 -5.34
N PHE A 25 -7.91 -3.18 -6.20
CA PHE A 25 -8.26 -2.20 -7.23
C PHE A 25 -9.40 -2.65 -8.15
N PRO A 26 -9.43 -3.89 -8.69
CA PRO A 26 -10.54 -4.35 -9.52
C PRO A 26 -11.89 -4.31 -8.80
N SER A 27 -11.91 -4.73 -7.52
CA SER A 27 -13.13 -4.73 -6.71
C SER A 27 -13.60 -3.31 -6.38
N MET A 28 -12.69 -2.40 -6.07
CA MET A 28 -13.01 -0.99 -5.82
C MET A 28 -13.59 -0.33 -7.08
N MET A 29 -13.00 -0.59 -8.25
CA MET A 29 -13.49 -0.05 -9.52
C MET A 29 -14.91 -0.53 -9.85
N VAL A 30 -15.23 -1.79 -9.59
CA VAL A 30 -16.59 -2.34 -9.80
C VAL A 30 -17.60 -1.71 -8.85
N ASN A 31 -17.24 -1.49 -7.58
CA ASN A 31 -18.17 -0.98 -6.57
C ASN A 31 -18.35 0.55 -6.60
N LEU A 32 -17.29 1.31 -6.88
CA LEU A 32 -17.28 2.78 -6.79
C LEU A 32 -17.40 3.47 -8.16
N GLY A 33 -17.03 2.77 -9.24
CA GLY A 33 -16.79 3.41 -10.54
C GLY A 33 -15.56 4.32 -10.52
N ALA A 34 -15.17 4.83 -11.69
CA ALA A 34 -13.93 5.61 -11.84
C ALA A 34 -13.94 6.92 -11.03
N GLU A 35 -15.03 7.68 -11.09
CA GLU A 35 -15.15 8.97 -10.39
C GLU A 35 -15.21 8.79 -8.88
N GLY A 36 -16.01 7.82 -8.40
CA GLY A 36 -16.09 7.48 -6.98
C GLY A 36 -14.75 7.00 -6.43
N PHE A 37 -14.05 6.14 -7.18
CA PHE A 37 -12.71 5.67 -6.81
C PHE A 37 -11.70 6.81 -6.68
N VAL A 38 -11.61 7.70 -7.68
CA VAL A 38 -10.70 8.86 -7.62
C VAL A 38 -11.07 9.77 -6.44
N GLY A 39 -12.35 9.98 -6.19
CA GLY A 39 -12.82 10.76 -5.04
C GLY A 39 -12.36 10.19 -3.71
N GLU A 40 -12.51 8.88 -3.51
CA GLU A 40 -12.06 8.19 -2.29
C GLU A 40 -10.54 8.16 -2.16
N LEU A 41 -9.80 7.96 -3.26
CA LEU A 41 -8.33 8.08 -3.24
C LEU A 41 -7.88 9.48 -2.82
N CYS A 42 -8.48 10.53 -3.38
CA CYS A 42 -8.15 11.91 -3.01
C CYS A 42 -8.41 12.17 -1.53
N ARG A 43 -9.54 11.70 -0.98
CA ARG A 43 -9.88 11.82 0.44
C ARG A 43 -8.88 11.07 1.31
N GLY A 44 -8.52 9.84 0.93
CA GLY A 44 -7.50 9.05 1.62
C GLY A 44 -6.15 9.76 1.69
N PHE A 45 -5.66 10.28 0.55
CA PHE A 45 -4.40 11.04 0.54
C PHE A 45 -4.49 12.35 1.34
N GLN A 46 -5.61 13.07 1.28
CA GLN A 46 -5.85 14.26 2.10
C GLN A 46 -5.87 13.95 3.59
N LEU A 47 -6.39 12.79 3.99
CA LEU A 47 -6.36 12.34 5.36
C LEU A 47 -4.94 12.00 5.82
N LEU A 48 -4.07 11.51 4.93
CA LEU A 48 -2.70 11.09 5.26
C LEU A 48 -1.65 12.21 5.17
N MET A 49 -1.92 13.26 4.40
CA MET A 49 -0.96 14.33 4.15
C MET A 49 -0.78 15.28 5.34
N ASP A 50 0.40 15.89 5.39
CA ASP A 50 0.62 17.14 6.07
C ASP A 50 -0.03 18.27 5.24
N SER A 51 -1.05 18.92 5.82
CA SER A 51 -1.85 19.95 5.15
C SER A 51 -1.05 21.21 4.82
N GLU A 52 -0.01 21.53 5.60
CA GLU A 52 0.82 22.70 5.33
C GLU A 52 1.79 22.43 4.18
N LYS A 53 2.34 21.22 4.13
CA LYS A 53 3.34 20.83 3.12
C LYS A 53 2.75 20.33 1.81
N GLY A 54 1.48 19.91 1.81
CA GLY A 54 0.88 19.31 0.62
C GLY A 54 1.31 17.85 0.40
N LEU A 55 2.01 17.22 1.34
CA LEU A 55 2.71 15.94 1.14
C LEU A 55 2.43 14.95 2.26
N ILE A 56 2.42 13.66 1.93
CA ILE A 56 2.47 12.60 2.95
C ILE A 56 3.89 12.54 3.48
N THR A 57 4.04 12.90 4.75
CA THR A 57 5.31 12.86 5.47
C THR A 57 5.30 11.69 6.45
N PHE A 58 6.48 11.24 6.85
CA PHE A 58 6.59 10.20 7.89
C PHE A 58 5.81 10.58 9.16
N ASN A 59 5.91 11.84 9.59
CA ASN A 59 5.21 12.33 10.78
C ASN A 59 3.69 12.42 10.59
N SER A 60 3.21 12.86 9.40
CA SER A 60 1.77 12.90 9.15
C SER A 60 1.19 11.50 9.07
N LEU A 61 1.91 10.58 8.43
CA LEU A 61 1.53 9.17 8.40
C LEU A 61 1.47 8.58 9.81
N LYS A 62 2.53 8.71 10.62
CA LYS A 62 2.57 8.21 12.01
C LYS A 62 1.46 8.79 12.90
N ARG A 63 1.06 10.04 12.67
CA ARG A 63 -0.07 10.64 13.39
C ARG A 63 -1.42 10.08 12.92
N ASN A 64 -1.58 9.89 11.62
CA ASN A 64 -2.89 9.65 11.01
C ASN A 64 -3.24 8.15 10.92
N ILE A 65 -2.27 7.23 11.00
CA ILE A 65 -2.49 5.77 11.14
C ILE A 65 -3.35 5.41 12.37
N HIS A 66 -3.27 6.21 13.44
CA HIS A 66 -4.04 6.04 14.66
C HIS A 66 -5.54 6.22 14.39
N VAL A 67 -5.87 7.23 13.57
CA VAL A 67 -7.25 7.51 13.13
C VAL A 67 -7.81 6.38 12.27
N LEU A 68 -6.94 5.63 11.59
CA LEU A 68 -7.30 4.50 10.75
C LEU A 68 -7.41 3.17 11.52
N GLY A 69 -7.11 3.16 12.83
CA GLY A 69 -7.08 1.94 13.62
C GLY A 69 -5.96 0.98 13.21
N LEU A 70 -4.87 1.50 12.64
CA LEU A 70 -3.72 0.73 12.15
C LEU A 70 -2.52 0.77 13.11
N GLU A 71 -2.79 0.97 14.41
CA GLU A 71 -1.79 1.09 15.47
C GLU A 71 -0.89 -0.14 15.58
N ASP A 72 -1.46 -1.33 15.42
CA ASP A 72 -0.75 -2.61 15.56
C ASP A 72 0.08 -2.98 14.31
N VAL A 73 -0.13 -2.29 13.18
CA VAL A 73 0.54 -2.59 11.91
C VAL A 73 1.94 -1.97 11.85
N LEU A 74 2.21 -0.94 12.65
CA LEU A 74 3.49 -0.22 12.67
C LEU A 74 4.35 -0.56 13.90
N GLY A 75 4.23 -1.80 14.40
CA GLY A 75 5.06 -2.30 15.49
C GLY A 75 6.55 -2.05 15.26
N ASP A 76 7.22 -1.50 16.28
CA ASP A 76 8.67 -1.36 16.36
C ASP A 76 9.31 -2.76 16.48
N ASP A 77 9.54 -3.44 15.36
CA ASP A 77 10.49 -4.56 15.25
C ASP A 77 11.51 -4.28 14.13
#